data_AF-A0A946B1N0-F1
#
_entry.id   AF-A0A946B1N0-F1
#
_cell.length_a   1.000
_cell.length_b   1.000
_cell.length_c   1.000
_cell.angle_alpha   90.00
_cell.angle_beta   90.00
_cell.angle_gamma   90.00
#
_symmetry.space_group_name_H-M   'P 1'
#
loop_
_entity.id
_entity.type
_entity.pdbx_description
1 polymer ?
#
loop_
_entity_poly.entity_id
_entity_poly.type
_entity_poly.pdbx_seq_one_letter_code
_entity_poly.pdbx_strand_id
1 'polypeptide(L)'
;PDQEPVLVNARAAAIGVLPALPQEPAAPPSEPAPPSTHRQVYMGGEWLKTPVYDFDALAPGQEIAGPAIVESETTTVVLRPLDVATTTPFRWLDIKVGRAGG
;
A
#
# COMPACT_ATOMS: atom_id res chain seq x y z
N PRO A 1 -26.27 -55.36 0.44
CA PRO A 1 -26.77 -54.77 1.70
C PRO A 1 -26.40 -53.29 1.76
N ASP A 2 -27.43 -52.46 1.87
CA ASP A 2 -27.41 -51.00 1.87
C ASP A 2 -26.48 -50.41 2.94
N GLN A 3 -25.67 -49.43 2.57
CA GLN A 3 -25.00 -48.58 3.57
C GLN A 3 -25.87 -47.37 3.90
N GLU A 4 -26.06 -47.12 5.19
CA GLU A 4 -26.71 -45.91 5.67
C GLU A 4 -25.81 -44.69 5.45
N PRO A 5 -26.35 -43.57 4.93
CA PRO A 5 -25.57 -42.35 4.72
C PRO A 5 -25.12 -41.74 6.05
N VAL A 6 -23.82 -41.45 6.17
CA VAL A 6 -23.22 -40.79 7.34
C VAL A 6 -22.88 -39.34 7.01
N LEU A 7 -23.50 -38.40 7.72
CA LEU A 7 -23.18 -36.98 7.63
C LEU A 7 -21.85 -36.73 8.37
N VAL A 8 -20.80 -36.38 7.64
CA VAL A 8 -19.46 -36.17 8.23
C VAL A 8 -19.31 -34.76 8.80
N ASN A 9 -19.84 -33.74 8.12
CA ASN A 9 -19.90 -32.36 8.59
C ASN A 9 -21.04 -31.59 7.91
N ALA A 10 -21.73 -30.74 8.67
CA ALA A 10 -22.65 -29.73 8.15
C ALA A 10 -22.19 -28.35 8.62
N ARG A 11 -22.19 -27.37 7.70
CA ARG A 11 -21.87 -25.97 8.01
C ARG A 11 -23.08 -25.10 7.71
N ALA A 12 -23.53 -24.36 8.72
CA ALA A 12 -24.52 -23.31 8.57
C ALA A 12 -23.86 -21.94 8.83
N ALA A 13 -24.34 -20.90 8.15
CA ALA A 13 -23.98 -19.52 8.41
C ALA A 13 -25.25 -18.66 8.39
N ALA A 14 -25.37 -17.77 9.37
CA ALA A 14 -26.36 -16.69 9.37
C ALA A 14 -25.62 -15.37 9.18
N ILE A 15 -26.05 -14.56 8.20
CA ILE A 15 -25.44 -13.27 7.86
C ILE A 15 -26.49 -12.18 8.07
N GLY A 16 -26.19 -11.20 8.92
CA GLY A 16 -26.99 -10.00 9.07
C GLY A 16 -26.49 -8.89 8.14
N VAL A 17 -27.40 -8.17 7.48
CA VAL A 17 -27.06 -7.03 6.61
C VAL A 17 -26.90 -5.79 7.48
N LEU A 18 -25.72 -5.17 7.43
CA LEU A 18 -25.46 -3.85 8.03
C LEU A 18 -25.61 -2.75 6.96
N PRO A 19 -25.90 -1.50 7.37
CA PRO A 19 -25.81 -0.35 6.48
C PRO A 19 -24.41 -0.26 5.84
N ALA A 20 -24.33 0.23 4.61
CA ALA A 20 -23.05 0.50 3.97
C ALA A 20 -22.26 1.52 4.78
N LEU A 21 -20.95 1.31 4.91
CA LEU A 21 -20.06 2.30 5.49
C LEU A 21 -20.03 3.55 4.59
N PRO A 22 -19.96 4.76 5.17
CA PRO A 22 -19.77 5.97 4.38
C PRO A 22 -18.45 5.87 3.61
N GLN A 23 -18.49 6.25 2.34
CA GLN A 23 -17.28 6.33 1.51
C GLN A 23 -16.55 7.64 1.84
N GLU A 24 -15.23 7.55 2.02
CA GLU A 24 -14.41 8.75 2.16
C GLU A 24 -14.45 9.57 0.86
N PRO A 25 -14.59 10.90 0.94
CA PRO A 25 -14.55 11.75 -0.26
C PRO A 25 -13.16 11.70 -0.89
N ALA A 26 -13.09 11.85 -2.21
CA ALA A 26 -11.82 12.02 -2.89
C ALA A 26 -11.09 13.27 -2.37
N ALA A 27 -9.79 13.15 -2.17
CA ALA A 27 -8.93 14.27 -1.83
C ALA A 27 -8.92 15.30 -2.97
N PRO A 28 -8.88 16.60 -2.63
CA PRO A 28 -8.80 17.65 -3.63
C PRO A 28 -7.46 17.55 -4.40
N PRO A 29 -7.43 17.97 -5.67
CA PRO A 29 -6.18 18.04 -6.41
C PRO A 29 -5.21 19.02 -5.74
N SER A 30 -3.93 18.68 -5.75
CA SER A 30 -2.83 19.50 -5.22
C SER A 30 -1.58 19.30 -6.07
N GLU A 31 -0.61 20.19 -5.91
CA GLU A 31 0.69 20.03 -6.58
C GLU A 31 1.49 18.88 -5.95
N PRO A 32 2.30 18.14 -6.73
CA PRO A 32 3.14 17.07 -6.20
C PRO A 32 4.11 17.58 -5.13
N ALA A 33 4.12 16.93 -3.98
CA ALA A 33 5.03 17.27 -2.89
C ALA A 33 6.46 16.80 -3.19
N PRO A 34 7.49 17.63 -2.95
CA PRO A 34 8.88 17.19 -3.01
C PRO A 34 9.23 16.28 -1.82
N PRO A 35 10.37 15.57 -1.87
CA PRO A 35 10.91 14.90 -0.69
C PRO A 35 11.09 15.89 0.49
N SER A 36 10.68 15.49 1.69
CA SER A 36 10.86 16.27 2.91
C SER A 36 12.30 16.24 3.41
N THR A 37 13.01 15.13 3.16
CA THR A 37 14.43 14.97 3.52
C THR A 37 15.09 13.87 2.69
N HIS A 38 16.36 13.58 2.97
CA HIS A 38 17.09 12.44 2.42
C HIS A 38 17.79 11.68 3.56
N ARG A 39 17.83 10.35 3.47
CA ARG A 39 18.50 9.48 4.46
C ARG A 39 19.44 8.51 3.74
N GLN A 40 20.54 8.15 4.40
CA GLN A 40 21.39 7.05 3.92
C GLN A 40 20.75 5.72 4.29
N VAL A 41 20.49 4.87 3.30
CA VAL A 41 19.84 3.57 3.47
C VAL A 41 20.72 2.50 2.84
N TYR A 42 21.00 1.43 3.58
CA TYR A 42 21.78 0.31 3.06
C TYR A 42 20.85 -0.69 2.37
N MET A 43 20.96 -0.82 1.05
CA MET A 43 20.11 -1.73 0.24
C MET A 43 20.93 -2.30 -0.92
N GLY A 44 20.69 -3.57 -1.28
CA GLY A 44 21.38 -4.18 -2.43
C GLY A 44 22.90 -4.32 -2.28
N GLY A 45 23.45 -4.19 -1.06
CA GLY A 45 24.89 -4.26 -0.80
C GLY A 45 25.61 -2.91 -0.84
N GLU A 46 24.89 -1.80 -0.96
CA GLU A 46 25.46 -0.45 -1.01
C GLU A 46 24.66 0.55 -0.17
N TRP A 47 25.31 1.67 0.20
CA TRP A 47 24.64 2.81 0.84
C TRP A 47 24.08 3.76 -0.21
N LEU A 48 22.78 4.02 -0.15
CA LEU A 48 22.05 4.87 -1.08
C LEU A 48 21.50 6.12 -0.37
N LYS A 49 21.80 7.30 -0.91
CA LYS A 49 21.13 8.54 -0.50
C LYS A 49 19.70 8.52 -1.04
N THR A 50 18.74 8.26 -0.16
CA THR A 50 17.36 7.94 -0.50
C THR A 50 16.43 9.10 -0.12
N PRO A 51 15.58 9.60 -1.03
CA PRO A 51 14.59 10.63 -0.69
C PRO A 51 13.52 10.06 0.27
N VAL A 52 13.10 10.89 1.21
CA VAL A 52 12.01 10.58 2.14
C VAL A 52 10.86 11.54 1.86
N TYR A 53 9.66 10.98 1.68
CA TYR A 53 8.43 11.72 1.46
C TYR A 53 7.56 11.64 2.70
N ASP A 54 6.89 12.75 3.02
CA ASP A 54 5.79 12.77 3.98
C ASP A 54 4.51 12.33 3.27
N PHE A 55 3.92 11.23 3.73
CA PHE A 55 2.72 10.64 3.14
C PHE A 55 1.54 11.63 3.11
N ASP A 56 1.37 12.42 4.17
CA ASP A 56 0.23 13.32 4.32
C ASP A 56 0.30 14.52 3.37
N ALA A 57 1.50 14.80 2.86
CA ALA A 57 1.75 15.87 1.89
C ALA A 57 1.57 15.41 0.43
N LEU A 58 1.49 14.10 0.14
CA LEU A 58 1.44 13.61 -1.23
C LEU A 58 0.15 14.02 -1.95
N ALA A 59 0.31 14.48 -3.18
CA ALA A 59 -0.83 14.81 -4.03
C ALA A 59 -1.54 13.55 -4.55
N PRO A 60 -2.87 13.59 -4.73
CA PRO A 60 -3.58 12.55 -5.46
C PRO A 60 -2.97 12.34 -6.86
N GLY A 61 -2.67 11.09 -7.21
CA GLY A 61 -2.04 10.70 -8.46
C GLY A 61 -0.52 10.87 -8.50
N GLN A 62 0.12 11.36 -7.42
CA GLN A 62 1.57 11.53 -7.39
C GLN A 62 2.27 10.18 -7.46
N GLU A 63 3.23 10.06 -8.38
CA GLU A 63 4.07 8.89 -8.57
C GLU A 63 5.43 9.08 -7.86
N ILE A 64 5.89 8.03 -7.18
CA ILE A 64 7.18 7.99 -6.50
C ILE A 64 7.91 6.73 -6.97
N ALA A 65 9.00 6.92 -7.71
CA ALA A 65 9.89 5.83 -8.11
C ALA A 65 10.88 5.51 -6.98
N GLY A 66 11.08 4.24 -6.69
CA GLY A 66 12.13 3.78 -5.78
C GLY A 66 13.54 3.88 -6.41
N PRO A 67 14.60 3.93 -5.60
CA PRO A 67 14.61 3.81 -4.14
C PRO A 67 14.09 5.08 -3.45
N ALA A 68 13.14 4.92 -2.53
CA ALA A 68 12.52 6.01 -1.77
C ALA A 68 11.91 5.51 -0.46
N ILE A 69 11.70 6.41 0.50
CA ILE A 69 10.96 6.14 1.73
C ILE A 69 9.72 7.03 1.75
N VAL A 70 8.58 6.49 2.17
CA VAL A 70 7.36 7.25 2.47
C VAL A 70 7.01 7.05 3.94
N GLU A 71 7.01 8.13 4.72
CA GLU A 71 6.73 8.10 6.16
C GLU A 71 5.36 8.71 6.46
N SER A 72 4.63 8.11 7.39
CA SER A 72 3.48 8.72 8.05
C SER A 72 3.69 8.65 9.56
N GLU A 73 2.75 9.21 10.33
CA GLU A 73 2.81 9.15 11.80
C GLU A 73 2.89 7.71 12.35
N THR A 74 2.29 6.74 11.66
CA THR A 74 2.12 5.36 12.16
C THR A 74 2.82 4.29 11.32
N THR A 75 3.35 4.63 10.14
CA THR A 75 4.00 3.66 9.25
C THR A 75 5.17 4.25 8.47
N THR A 76 6.03 3.37 7.98
CA THR A 76 7.14 3.71 7.09
C THR A 76 7.20 2.69 5.96
N VAL A 77 7.01 3.15 4.73
CA VAL A 77 7.07 2.33 3.52
C VAL A 77 8.42 2.55 2.84
N VAL A 78 9.11 1.45 2.54
CA VAL A 78 10.36 1.48 1.78
C VAL A 78 10.10 0.97 0.37
N LEU A 79 10.33 1.84 -0.62
CA LEU A 79 10.30 1.50 -2.05
C LEU A 79 11.72 1.12 -2.47
N ARG A 80 11.90 -0.10 -2.94
CA ARG A 80 13.18 -0.60 -3.45
C ARG A 80 13.40 -0.12 -4.89
N PRO A 81 14.61 -0.29 -5.46
CA PRO A 81 14.79 -0.12 -6.89
C PRO A 81 13.74 -0.89 -7.68
N LEU A 82 13.17 -0.25 -8.70
CA LEU A 82 12.08 -0.76 -9.57
C LEU A 82 10.69 -0.80 -8.93
N ASP A 83 10.54 -0.55 -7.63
CA ASP A 83 9.22 -0.31 -7.03
C ASP A 83 8.72 1.08 -7.47
N VAL A 84 7.42 1.20 -7.71
CA VAL A 84 6.77 2.48 -8.01
C VAL A 84 5.50 2.58 -7.17
N ALA A 85 5.38 3.65 -6.40
CA ALA A 85 4.17 3.96 -5.64
C ALA A 85 3.37 5.07 -6.32
N THR A 86 2.05 5.00 -6.22
CA THR A 86 1.13 6.03 -6.70
C THR A 86 0.09 6.32 -5.62
N THR A 87 -0.06 7.59 -5.26
CA THR A 87 -1.13 8.00 -4.34
C THR A 87 -2.48 7.98 -5.05
N THR A 88 -3.49 7.33 -4.48
CA THR A 88 -4.83 7.26 -5.07
C THR A 88 -5.65 8.52 -4.74
N PRO A 89 -6.82 8.73 -5.38
CA PRO A 89 -7.73 9.82 -5.00
C PRO A 89 -8.21 9.78 -3.56
N PHE A 90 -8.15 8.63 -2.88
CA PHE A 90 -8.53 8.48 -1.47
C PHE A 90 -7.32 8.54 -0.53
N ARG A 91 -6.14 8.96 -1.04
CA ARG A 91 -4.85 8.95 -0.33
C ARG A 91 -4.45 7.57 0.17
N TRP A 92 -4.64 6.55 -0.66
CA TRP A 92 -4.03 5.25 -0.44
C TRP A 92 -2.73 5.17 -1.24
N LEU A 93 -1.82 4.29 -0.83
CA LEU A 93 -0.57 4.07 -1.55
C LEU A 93 -0.63 2.76 -2.34
N ASP A 94 -0.85 2.85 -3.66
CA ASP A 94 -0.78 1.69 -4.55
C ASP A 94 0.67 1.47 -4.95
N ILE A 95 1.21 0.27 -4.69
CA ILE A 95 2.63 -0.04 -4.95
C ILE A 95 2.73 -1.14 -6.00
N LYS A 96 3.36 -0.82 -7.12
CA LYS A 96 3.83 -1.79 -8.11
C LYS A 96 5.20 -2.27 -7.68
N VAL A 97 5.26 -3.54 -7.26
CA VAL A 97 6.50 -4.16 -6.81
C VAL A 97 7.35 -4.55 -8.02
N GLY A 98 8.54 -3.98 -8.12
CA GLY A 98 9.52 -4.31 -9.14
C GLY A 98 10.07 -5.73 -8.95
N ARG A 99 10.29 -6.44 -10.05
CA ARG A 99 11.02 -7.73 -10.01
C ARG A 99 12.50 -7.46 -10.19
N ALA A 100 13.32 -7.92 -9.25
CA ALA A 100 14.76 -8.03 -9.49
C ALA A 100 15.00 -9.08 -10.59
N GLY A 101 15.85 -8.76 -11.57
CA GLY A 101 16.28 -9.73 -12.57
C GLY A 101 16.93 -10.94 -11.90
N GLY A 102 16.56 -12.14 -12.35
CA GLY A 102 17.20 -13.40 -11.93
C GLY A 102 18.53 -13.63 -12.63
#